data_AF-A0A090YB01-F1
#
_entry.id   AF-A0A090YB01-F1
#
_cell.length_a   1.000
_cell.length_b   1.000
_cell.length_c   1.000
_cell.angle_alpha   90.00
_cell.angle_beta   90.00
_cell.angle_gamma   90.00
#
_symmetry.space_group_name_H-M   'P 1'
#
loop_
_entity.id
_entity.type
_entity.pdbx_description
1 polymer ?
#
loop_
_entity_poly.entity_id
_entity_poly.type
_entity_poly.pdbx_seq_one_letter_code
_entity_poly.pdbx_strand_id
1 'polypeptide(L)' 'MEKGWKQINGKWYYFSNWGDMIANGSYTIDGKSYYFNADGSLRE' A
#
# COMPACT_ATOMS: atom_id res chain seq x y z
N MET A 1 -2.95 15.57 1.16
CA MET A 1 -2.06 14.40 1.18
C MET A 1 -2.92 13.18 1.42
N GLU A 2 -2.96 12.26 0.49
CA GLU A 2 -3.70 11.01 0.65
C GLU A 2 -2.90 10.09 1.57
N LYS A 3 -3.57 9.53 2.58
CA LYS A 3 -2.95 8.68 3.60
C LYS A 3 -3.81 7.44 3.77
N GLY A 4 -3.18 6.33 4.11
CA GLY A 4 -3.86 5.06 4.35
C GLY A 4 -4.21 4.32 3.06
N TRP A 5 -5.20 3.44 3.17
CA TRP A 5 -5.63 2.58 2.08
C TRP A 5 -6.40 3.35 1.01
N LYS A 6 -6.04 3.12 -0.25
CA LYS A 6 -6.73 3.68 -1.40
C LYS A 6 -6.92 2.64 -2.49
N GLN A 7 -8.12 2.58 -3.05
CA GLN A 7 -8.40 1.73 -4.21
C GLN A 7 -8.36 2.56 -5.49
N ILE A 8 -7.59 2.11 -6.48
CA ILE A 8 -7.44 2.76 -7.79
C ILE A 8 -7.56 1.68 -8.86
N ASN A 9 -8.53 1.82 -9.77
CA ASN A 9 -8.80 0.85 -10.85
C ASN A 9 -8.90 -0.61 -10.36
N GLY A 10 -9.55 -0.81 -9.21
CA GLY A 10 -9.74 -2.13 -8.61
C GLY A 10 -8.56 -2.66 -7.78
N LYS A 11 -7.39 -2.03 -7.85
CA LYS A 11 -6.21 -2.42 -7.06
C LYS A 11 -6.10 -1.59 -5.78
N TRP A 12 -5.60 -2.22 -4.71
CA TRP A 12 -5.34 -1.54 -3.43
C TRP A 12 -3.92 -1.00 -3.37
N TYR A 13 -3.77 0.19 -2.79
CA TYR A 13 -2.52 0.89 -2.54
C TYR A 13 -2.53 1.41 -1.11
N TYR A 14 -1.35 1.60 -0.53
CA TYR A 14 -1.22 2.20 0.80
C TYR A 14 -0.26 3.38 0.76
N PHE A 15 -0.72 4.51 1.28
CA PHE A 15 0.08 5.73 1.40
C PHE A 15 0.48 5.96 2.87
N SER A 16 1.78 6.14 3.10
CA SER A 16 2.35 6.42 4.41
C SER A 16 1.84 7.76 4.96
N ASN A 17 2.07 8.01 6.25
CA ASN A 17 1.68 9.27 6.88
C ASN A 17 2.37 10.51 6.29
N TRP A 18 3.45 10.30 5.53
CA TRP A 18 4.22 11.33 4.83
C TRP A 18 3.78 11.50 3.36
N GLY A 19 2.80 10.71 2.90
CA GLY A 19 2.29 10.73 1.53
C GLY A 19 3.04 9.82 0.56
N ASP A 20 4.06 9.10 1.03
CA ASP A 20 4.81 8.15 0.22
C ASP A 20 4.00 6.87 -0.03
N MET A 21 3.96 6.40 -1.27
CA MET A 21 3.33 5.14 -1.61
C MET A 21 4.21 3.97 -1.17
N ILE A 22 3.62 2.99 -0.48
CA ILE A 22 4.28 1.73 -0.15
C ILE A 22 4.32 0.85 -1.40
N ALA A 23 5.52 0.33 -1.74
CA ALA A 23 5.73 -0.51 -2.91
C ALA A 23 6.91 -1.45 -2.71
N ASN A 24 6.97 -2.50 -3.53
CA ASN A 24 8.11 -3.40 -3.66
C ASN A 24 8.59 -4.04 -2.34
N GLY A 25 7.68 -4.69 -1.60
CA GLY A 25 8.06 -5.37 -0.36
C GLY A 25 6.91 -5.77 0.54
N SER A 26 7.28 -6.40 1.67
CA SER A 26 6.37 -6.78 2.75
C SER A 26 6.31 -5.68 3.82
N TYR A 27 5.11 -5.28 4.20
CA TYR A 27 4.86 -4.24 5.19
C TYR A 27 3.78 -4.67 6.17
N THR A 28 4.00 -4.40 7.45
CA THR A 28 3.00 -4.64 8.49
C THR A 28 2.18 -3.38 8.70
N ILE A 29 0.88 -3.44 8.40
CA ILE A 29 -0.10 -2.36 8.57
C ILE A 29 -1.18 -2.88 9.52
N ASP A 30 -1.44 -2.19 10.62
CA ASP A 30 -2.43 -2.57 11.64
C ASP A 30 -2.29 -4.03 12.12
N GLY A 31 -1.05 -4.50 12.30
CA GLY A 31 -0.73 -5.85 12.77
C GLY A 31 -0.90 -6.95 11.71
N LYS A 32 -1.24 -6.61 10.47
CA LYS A 32 -1.33 -7.55 9.34
C LYS A 32 -0.20 -7.32 8.36
N SER A 33 0.39 -8.40 7.85
CA SER A 33 1.44 -8.33 6.83
C SER A 33 0.80 -8.26 5.44
N TYR A 34 1.28 -7.34 4.62
CA TYR A 34 0.84 -7.10 3.26
C TYR A 34 2.05 -7.05 2.34
N TYR A 35 1.94 -7.64 1.16
CA TYR A 35 2.98 -7.57 0.14
C TYR A 35 2.54 -6.63 -0.98
N PHE A 36 3.38 -5.65 -1.31
CA PHE A 36 3.11 -4.71 -2.39
C PHE A 36 4.06 -4.98 -3.55
N ASN A 37 3.50 -4.97 -4.76
CA ASN A 37 4.24 -5.07 -6.02
C ASN A 37 5.08 -3.81 -6.25
N ALA A 38 5.97 -3.87 -7.24
CA ALA A 38 6.81 -2.72 -7.62
C ALA A 38 5.99 -1.51 -8.13
N ASP A 39 4.79 -1.74 -8.65
CA ASP A 39 3.85 -0.68 -9.04
C ASP A 39 3.06 -0.09 -7.85
N GLY A 40 3.30 -0.58 -6.63
CA GLY A 40 2.60 -0.18 -5.40
C GLY A 40 1.28 -0.88 -5.15
N SER A 41 0.82 -1.74 -6.07
CA SER A 41 -0.42 -2.47 -5.87
C SER A 41 -0.24 -3.59 -4.84
N LEU A 42 -1.22 -3.75 -3.96
CA LEU A 42 -1.30 -4.86 -3.04
C LEU A 42 -1.40 -6.17 -3.84
N ARG A 43 -0.56 -7.13 -3.46
CA ARG A 43 -0.61 -8.50 -3.95
C ARG A 43 -1.54 -9.30 -3.04
N GLU A 44 -2.62 -9.81 -3.62
CA GLU A 44 -3.52 -10.78 -2.98
C GLU A 44 -2.83 -12.13 -2.75
#